data_AF-A0AAP0ESC9-F1
#
_entry.id   AF-A0AAP0ESC9-F1
#
_cell.length_a   1.000
_cell.length_b   1.000
_cell.length_c   1.000
_cell.angle_alpha   90.00
_cell.angle_beta   90.00
_cell.angle_gamma   90.00
#
_symmetry.space_group_name_H-M   'P 1'
#
loop_
_entity.id
_entity.type
_entity.pdbx_description
1 polymer ?
#
loop_
_entity_poly.entity_id
_entity_poly.type
_entity_poly.pdbx_seq_one_letter_code
_entity_poly.pdbx_strand_id
1 'polypeptide(L)'
;MQTMQKGQCRLINKRGGNPLEEASWLSSFMGVVTYSKFLESQLNLSTTSEDYGAFAYLLPLKLPGQLGIPSQRKTINKCQRHHEKDKGSGSGFRSKSEYLFGKIDIQLKLVPGNSAGTVTAYYLTSLGPTHDEIDFEFLGNLSGDPYIVHTNVFTQGKGSREQQFYLWFDPTKDFHTYSILWNPQNIIFSVDGTPIRQFKNLEPNGIAFPKNQPMRIYSSLWNADDWATRGGQVKTDWSKAPFTASYRNFNAQACTWSSGASSCASSTNNSSWLNQGLDTTSQQRIQWVQKNYMIYNYCTDKKRFPQGFPPECSFNI
;
A
#
# COMPACT_ATOMS: atom_id res chain seq x y z
N MET A 1 -7.02 -31.75 34.93
CA MET A 1 -6.20 -32.88 34.44
C MET A 1 -7.07 -33.71 33.48
N GLN A 2 -6.83 -33.60 32.18
CA GLN A 2 -6.85 -34.72 31.23
C GLN A 2 -6.37 -34.19 29.87
N THR A 3 -5.40 -34.90 29.34
CA THR A 3 -4.52 -34.61 28.20
C THR A 3 -5.20 -34.87 26.86
N MET A 4 -5.04 -33.97 25.87
CA MET A 4 -5.41 -34.22 24.47
C MET A 4 -4.36 -35.12 23.77
N GLN A 5 -4.84 -36.19 23.13
CA GLN A 5 -4.06 -37.11 22.29
C GLN A 5 -3.89 -36.59 20.85
N LYS A 6 -2.74 -36.91 20.25
CA LYS A 6 -2.39 -36.65 18.85
C LYS A 6 -3.18 -37.55 17.89
N GLY A 7 -3.85 -36.98 16.89
CA GLY A 7 -4.40 -37.70 15.74
C GLY A 7 -3.42 -37.75 14.56
N GLN A 8 -3.12 -38.95 14.07
CA GLN A 8 -2.31 -39.22 12.87
C GLN A 8 -3.16 -39.15 11.60
N CYS A 9 -2.67 -38.54 10.52
CA CYS A 9 -3.24 -38.68 9.17
C CYS A 9 -2.67 -39.93 8.46
N ARG A 10 -3.55 -40.79 7.93
CA ARG A 10 -3.18 -41.93 7.07
C ARG A 10 -3.33 -41.57 5.58
N LEU A 11 -2.39 -42.04 4.77
CA LEU A 11 -2.43 -42.01 3.30
C LEU A 11 -3.33 -43.13 2.76
N ILE A 12 -4.23 -42.80 1.84
CA ILE A 12 -4.97 -43.78 1.03
C ILE A 12 -4.47 -43.66 -0.41
N ASN A 13 -3.87 -44.74 -0.91
CA ASN A 13 -3.50 -44.92 -2.31
C ASN A 13 -4.69 -45.54 -3.07
N LYS A 14 -5.08 -44.95 -4.21
CA LYS A 14 -5.87 -45.65 -5.22
C LYS A 14 -5.18 -45.56 -6.59
N ARG A 15 -4.93 -46.73 -7.19
CA ARG A 15 -4.55 -46.95 -8.59
C ARG A 15 -5.82 -47.16 -9.44
N GLY A 16 -5.71 -46.89 -10.74
CA GLY A 16 -6.60 -47.44 -11.80
C GLY A 16 -7.40 -46.37 -12.55
N GLY A 17 -7.12 -46.15 -13.83
CA GLY A 17 -7.60 -45.02 -14.63
C GLY A 17 -8.71 -45.32 -15.65
N ASN A 18 -8.98 -44.36 -16.53
CA ASN A 18 -9.35 -44.56 -17.94
C ASN A 18 -9.03 -43.28 -18.76
N PRO A 19 -8.37 -43.34 -19.94
CA PRO A 19 -7.82 -42.15 -20.62
C PRO A 19 -8.60 -41.80 -21.90
N LEU A 20 -9.72 -41.08 -21.83
CA LEU A 20 -10.40 -40.55 -23.04
C LEU A 20 -11.17 -39.22 -22.82
N GLU A 21 -10.85 -38.42 -21.79
CA GLU A 21 -11.46 -37.10 -21.57
C GLU A 21 -10.45 -35.96 -21.26
N GLU A 22 -9.17 -36.12 -21.59
CA GLU A 22 -8.12 -35.12 -21.28
C GLU A 22 -7.78 -34.14 -22.43
N ALA A 23 -8.73 -33.82 -23.31
CA ALA A 23 -8.46 -32.95 -24.46
C ALA A 23 -8.98 -31.49 -24.36
N SER A 24 -9.39 -31.00 -23.18
CA SER A 24 -9.87 -29.59 -23.05
C SER A 24 -9.22 -28.73 -21.96
N TRP A 25 -8.19 -29.23 -21.25
CA TRP A 25 -7.58 -28.49 -20.12
C TRP A 25 -6.14 -27.99 -20.34
N LEU A 26 -5.53 -28.26 -21.49
CA LEU A 26 -4.11 -27.97 -21.73
C LEU A 26 -3.77 -26.56 -22.24
N SER A 27 -4.72 -25.62 -22.34
CA SER A 27 -4.42 -24.23 -22.72
C SER A 27 -4.25 -23.25 -21.55
N SER A 28 -4.45 -23.68 -20.30
CA SER A 28 -4.45 -22.77 -19.13
C SER A 28 -3.27 -22.94 -18.16
N PHE A 29 -2.41 -23.94 -18.36
CA PHE A 29 -1.32 -24.24 -17.41
C PHE A 29 0.03 -23.60 -17.74
N MET A 30 0.25 -23.11 -18.96
CA MET A 30 1.50 -22.43 -19.34
C MET A 30 1.57 -20.94 -18.94
N GLY A 31 0.47 -20.35 -18.47
CA GLY A 31 0.41 -18.92 -18.12
C GLY A 31 0.86 -18.55 -16.69
N VAL A 32 0.92 -19.52 -15.76
CA VAL A 32 1.11 -19.23 -14.32
C VAL A 32 2.57 -19.28 -13.89
N VAL A 33 3.38 -20.18 -14.49
CA VAL A 33 4.80 -20.36 -14.14
C VAL A 33 5.66 -19.17 -14.59
N THR A 34 5.27 -18.50 -15.68
CA THR A 34 5.89 -17.26 -16.18
C THR A 34 5.60 -16.06 -15.28
N TYR A 35 4.50 -16.07 -14.52
CA TYR A 35 4.03 -14.93 -13.72
C TYR A 35 4.77 -14.78 -12.37
N SER A 36 5.11 -15.91 -11.73
CA SER A 36 5.79 -15.90 -10.41
C SER A 36 7.26 -15.49 -10.49
N LYS A 37 8.04 -16.01 -11.45
CA LYS A 37 9.44 -15.60 -11.67
C LYS A 37 9.58 -14.16 -12.16
N PHE A 38 8.52 -13.57 -12.72
CA PHE A 38 8.52 -12.18 -13.14
C PHE A 38 8.34 -11.19 -11.98
N LEU A 39 7.66 -11.58 -10.91
CA LEU A 39 7.48 -10.73 -9.72
C LEU A 39 8.83 -10.38 -9.06
N GLU A 40 9.78 -11.33 -9.05
CA GLU A 40 11.05 -11.21 -8.34
C GLU A 40 12.13 -10.38 -9.04
N SER A 41 12.12 -10.30 -10.39
CA SER A 41 13.28 -9.84 -11.16
C SER A 41 13.27 -8.36 -11.54
N GLN A 42 12.18 -7.62 -11.31
CA GLN A 42 12.07 -6.24 -11.82
C GLN A 42 11.70 -5.16 -10.78
N LEU A 43 11.17 -5.51 -9.60
CA LEU A 43 10.68 -4.49 -8.63
C LEU A 43 11.29 -4.56 -7.22
N ASN A 44 12.16 -5.52 -6.91
CA ASN A 44 12.66 -5.69 -5.54
C ASN A 44 11.53 -5.80 -4.47
N LEU A 45 10.35 -6.29 -4.87
CA LEU A 45 9.18 -6.52 -4.01
C LEU A 45 9.09 -8.01 -3.68
N SER A 46 8.68 -8.35 -2.47
CA SER A 46 8.31 -9.71 -2.06
C SER A 46 6.81 -9.77 -1.76
N THR A 47 6.16 -10.83 -2.22
CA THR A 47 4.86 -11.23 -1.68
C THR A 47 5.14 -11.96 -0.38
N THR A 48 4.60 -11.51 0.74
CA THR A 48 4.90 -12.12 2.05
C THR A 48 3.67 -12.67 2.73
N SER A 49 3.85 -13.85 3.31
CA SER A 49 2.86 -14.67 4.02
C SER A 49 2.90 -14.49 5.55
N GLU A 50 3.66 -13.52 6.06
CA GLU A 50 3.97 -13.40 7.49
C GLU A 50 3.72 -11.97 7.95
N ASP A 51 2.48 -11.71 8.38
CA ASP A 51 2.11 -11.38 9.77
C ASP A 51 0.69 -10.79 9.81
N TYR A 52 -0.14 -11.35 10.68
CA TYR A 52 -1.60 -11.18 10.83
C TYR A 52 -2.49 -11.76 9.71
N GLY A 53 -2.89 -13.02 9.89
CA GLY A 53 -4.12 -13.58 9.32
C GLY A 53 -4.17 -13.73 7.79
N ALA A 54 -3.92 -14.96 7.35
CA ALA A 54 -3.87 -15.44 5.95
C ALA A 54 -2.56 -15.15 5.22
N PHE A 55 -2.39 -15.83 4.07
CA PHE A 55 -1.42 -15.64 2.99
C PHE A 55 -0.48 -16.84 2.73
N ALA A 56 -0.44 -17.20 1.45
CA ALA A 56 -0.14 -18.54 0.94
C ALA A 56 1.37 -18.84 0.84
N TYR A 57 1.71 -20.10 1.11
CA TYR A 57 3.04 -20.68 0.90
C TYR A 57 3.30 -20.97 -0.59
N LEU A 58 4.59 -21.02 -0.99
CA LEU A 58 5.21 -22.19 -1.66
C LEU A 58 6.74 -21.96 -1.88
N LEU A 59 7.54 -22.97 -1.47
CA LEU A 59 9.01 -23.06 -1.59
C LEU A 59 9.49 -23.52 -2.99
N PRO A 60 10.76 -23.30 -3.38
CA PRO A 60 11.22 -23.46 -4.76
C PRO A 60 11.91 -24.81 -5.05
N LEU A 61 11.78 -25.28 -6.30
CA LEU A 61 12.72 -26.20 -6.94
C LEU A 61 13.28 -25.52 -8.22
N LYS A 62 14.60 -25.64 -8.37
CA LYS A 62 15.48 -24.87 -9.28
C LYS A 62 15.44 -25.42 -10.71
N LEU A 63 15.75 -24.57 -11.71
CA LEU A 63 16.71 -24.78 -12.82
C LEU A 63 16.63 -23.62 -13.87
N PRO A 64 17.67 -23.41 -14.71
CA PRO A 64 18.12 -22.11 -15.24
C PRO A 64 17.73 -21.82 -16.70
N GLY A 65 17.87 -20.55 -17.13
CA GLY A 65 17.85 -20.16 -18.56
C GLY A 65 17.23 -18.78 -18.83
N GLN A 66 18.04 -17.90 -19.44
CA GLN A 66 17.78 -16.56 -20.04
C GLN A 66 16.55 -16.49 -20.99
N LEU A 67 15.98 -15.37 -21.48
CA LEU A 67 16.34 -13.95 -21.68
C LEU A 67 15.03 -13.19 -22.11
N GLY A 68 14.96 -11.86 -21.88
CA GLY A 68 14.01 -10.94 -22.56
C GLY A 68 13.11 -10.10 -21.63
N ILE A 69 13.31 -8.77 -21.57
CA ILE A 69 12.54 -7.83 -20.73
C ILE A 69 11.54 -7.04 -21.60
N PRO A 70 10.22 -7.17 -21.39
CA PRO A 70 9.23 -6.16 -21.80
C PRO A 70 8.75 -5.34 -20.59
N SER A 71 8.36 -4.08 -20.81
CA SER A 71 7.74 -3.22 -19.79
C SER A 71 6.45 -3.86 -19.24
N GLN A 72 6.40 -4.15 -17.94
CA GLN A 72 5.33 -4.99 -17.39
C GLN A 72 4.29 -4.22 -16.60
N ARG A 73 3.03 -4.36 -17.04
CA ARG A 73 1.82 -4.04 -16.26
C ARG A 73 1.63 -5.15 -15.22
N LYS A 74 1.52 -4.81 -13.94
CA LYS A 74 1.18 -5.77 -12.87
C LYS A 74 -0.26 -5.55 -12.43
N THR A 75 -1.10 -6.52 -12.71
CA THR A 75 -2.49 -6.56 -12.23
C THR A 75 -2.54 -7.50 -11.03
N ILE A 76 -2.96 -6.99 -9.87
CA ILE A 76 -3.19 -7.83 -8.69
C ILE A 76 -4.61 -8.39 -8.83
N ASN A 77 -4.72 -9.66 -9.23
CA ASN A 77 -5.99 -10.36 -9.37
C ASN A 77 -6.03 -11.59 -8.45
N LYS A 78 -6.90 -11.53 -7.42
CA LYS A 78 -8.00 -12.47 -7.10
C LYS A 78 -8.10 -12.86 -5.61
N CYS A 79 -9.25 -12.53 -5.02
CA CYS A 79 -9.92 -13.27 -3.95
C CYS A 79 -11.02 -14.14 -4.60
N GLN A 80 -10.82 -15.47 -4.75
CA GLN A 80 -11.92 -16.43 -4.96
C GLN A 80 -11.41 -17.89 -4.91
N ARG A 81 -12.09 -18.74 -4.14
CA ARG A 81 -11.98 -20.22 -4.20
C ARG A 81 -13.33 -20.84 -4.53
N HIS A 82 -13.26 -22.02 -5.13
CA HIS A 82 -14.40 -22.86 -5.48
C HIS A 82 -15.12 -23.40 -4.24
N HIS A 83 -16.44 -23.30 -4.29
CA HIS A 83 -17.48 -23.94 -3.47
C HIS A 83 -17.56 -23.59 -1.98
N GLU A 84 -18.76 -23.09 -1.62
CA GLU A 84 -19.34 -22.85 -0.29
C GLU A 84 -18.85 -21.64 0.54
N LYS A 85 -19.58 -20.53 0.40
CA LYS A 85 -19.98 -19.56 1.45
C LYS A 85 -18.93 -18.89 2.35
N ASP A 86 -17.71 -18.65 1.88
CA ASP A 86 -16.72 -17.78 2.55
C ASP A 86 -16.36 -16.54 1.71
N LYS A 87 -16.46 -15.33 2.31
CA LYS A 87 -16.05 -14.05 1.71
C LYS A 87 -14.53 -14.07 1.48
N GLY A 88 -14.07 -13.76 0.26
CA GLY A 88 -12.67 -13.90 -0.14
C GLY A 88 -11.67 -13.05 0.65
N SER A 89 -10.44 -13.55 0.83
CA SER A 89 -9.30 -12.84 1.46
C SER A 89 -8.70 -11.78 0.54
N GLY A 90 -8.34 -10.60 1.06
CA GLY A 90 -7.65 -9.52 0.34
C GLY A 90 -6.28 -9.92 -0.23
N SER A 91 -5.48 -8.94 -0.66
CA SER A 91 -4.12 -9.22 -1.14
C SER A 91 -3.19 -8.03 -0.92
N GLY A 92 -1.88 -8.28 -0.85
CA GLY A 92 -0.89 -7.23 -0.72
C GLY A 92 0.52 -7.68 -1.09
N PHE A 93 1.44 -6.72 -1.15
CA PHE A 93 2.87 -6.94 -1.37
C PHE A 93 3.69 -5.98 -0.51
N ARG A 94 4.97 -6.30 -0.29
CA ARG A 94 5.91 -5.42 0.40
C ARG A 94 7.24 -5.30 -0.33
N SER A 95 8.05 -4.29 0.01
CA SER A 95 9.43 -4.20 -0.44
C SER A 95 10.31 -5.26 0.22
N LYS A 96 11.29 -5.78 -0.52
CA LYS A 96 12.32 -6.67 0.05
C LYS A 96 13.21 -5.89 1.02
N SER A 97 13.62 -4.70 0.62
CA SER A 97 14.46 -3.81 1.40
C SER A 97 13.66 -2.94 2.36
N GLU A 98 14.29 -2.60 3.47
CA GLU A 98 13.90 -1.48 4.32
C GLU A 98 14.59 -0.21 3.84
N TYR A 99 13.95 0.93 4.08
CA TYR A 99 14.46 2.24 3.70
C TYR A 99 14.40 3.18 4.90
N LEU A 100 15.41 4.04 5.03
CA LEU A 100 15.37 5.16 5.97
C LEU A 100 15.55 6.45 5.17
N PHE A 101 14.42 7.09 4.85
CA PHE A 101 14.27 8.14 3.84
C PHE A 101 14.26 7.62 2.39
N GLY A 102 13.44 8.27 1.56
CA GLY A 102 13.31 8.01 0.13
C GLY A 102 12.26 8.88 -0.54
N LYS A 103 12.39 9.02 -1.86
CA LYS A 103 11.30 9.39 -2.76
C LYS A 103 10.77 8.14 -3.42
N ILE A 104 9.53 7.79 -3.09
CA ILE A 104 8.86 6.59 -3.58
C ILE A 104 7.69 7.02 -4.45
N ASP A 105 7.72 6.60 -5.71
CA ASP A 105 6.68 6.84 -6.70
C ASP A 105 6.05 5.52 -7.11
N ILE A 106 4.72 5.49 -7.21
CA ILE A 106 3.99 4.34 -7.73
C ILE A 106 2.82 4.81 -8.57
N GLN A 107 2.58 4.16 -9.71
CA GLN A 107 1.41 4.43 -10.52
C GLN A 107 0.28 3.46 -10.19
N LEU A 108 -0.84 4.00 -9.72
CA LEU A 108 -2.02 3.23 -9.37
C LEU A 108 -3.19 3.61 -10.28
N LYS A 109 -3.97 2.59 -10.65
CA LYS A 109 -5.32 2.74 -11.17
C LYS A 109 -6.28 1.97 -10.27
N LEU A 110 -7.26 2.68 -9.72
CA LEU A 110 -8.15 2.17 -8.67
C LEU A 110 -9.28 1.29 -9.22
N VAL A 111 -10.01 0.64 -8.30
CA VAL A 111 -11.10 -0.27 -8.63
C VAL A 111 -12.24 0.49 -9.34
N PRO A 112 -12.62 0.12 -10.57
CA PRO A 112 -13.72 0.77 -11.28
C PRO A 112 -15.08 0.32 -10.77
N GLY A 113 -16.11 1.12 -11.06
CA GLY A 113 -17.50 0.78 -10.73
C GLY A 113 -17.78 0.93 -9.23
N ASN A 114 -18.53 -0.03 -8.67
CA ASN A 114 -18.85 -0.01 -7.24
C ASN A 114 -17.69 -0.62 -6.46
N SER A 115 -17.01 0.22 -5.68
CA SER A 115 -15.88 -0.16 -4.83
C SER A 115 -16.14 0.15 -3.36
N ALA A 116 -17.39 0.45 -2.99
CA ALA A 116 -17.77 0.77 -1.62
C ALA A 116 -17.30 -0.32 -0.65
N GLY A 117 -16.82 0.10 0.52
CA GLY A 117 -16.26 -0.72 1.58
C GLY A 117 -14.87 -1.30 1.29
N THR A 118 -14.28 -1.03 0.12
CA THR A 118 -12.89 -1.43 -0.17
C THR A 118 -11.89 -0.31 0.12
N VAL A 119 -10.69 -0.69 0.55
CA VAL A 119 -9.54 0.21 0.70
C VAL A 119 -8.39 -0.35 -0.10
N THR A 120 -7.89 0.43 -1.04
CA THR A 120 -6.58 0.21 -1.66
C THR A 120 -5.56 1.02 -0.87
N ALA A 121 -4.50 0.42 -0.34
CA ALA A 121 -3.49 1.11 0.44
C ALA A 121 -2.13 1.06 -0.25
N TYR A 122 -1.34 2.12 -0.07
CA TYR A 122 0.07 2.23 -0.42
C TYR A 122 0.74 3.02 0.72
N TYR A 123 1.62 2.37 1.47
CA TYR A 123 2.13 2.94 2.71
C TYR A 123 3.55 2.50 3.02
N LEU A 124 4.21 3.20 3.93
CA LEU A 124 5.47 2.79 4.53
C LEU A 124 5.23 2.54 6.01
N THR A 125 5.74 1.45 6.57
CA THR A 125 5.62 1.18 8.00
C THR A 125 6.87 0.49 8.55
N SER A 126 7.24 0.82 9.80
CA SER A 126 8.24 0.07 10.56
C SER A 126 7.56 -1.03 11.40
N LEU A 127 8.34 -1.94 11.97
CA LEU A 127 7.80 -3.02 12.78
C LEU A 127 7.70 -2.62 14.26
N GLY A 128 6.68 -3.13 14.94
CA GLY A 128 6.55 -3.06 16.39
C GLY A 128 5.45 -2.11 16.90
N PRO A 129 5.23 -2.08 18.22
CA PRO A 129 4.13 -1.33 18.83
C PRO A 129 4.32 0.19 18.76
N THR A 130 5.56 0.66 18.60
CA THR A 130 5.90 2.08 18.44
C THR A 130 6.30 2.39 16.99
N HIS A 131 5.67 1.72 16.02
CA HIS A 131 6.00 1.90 14.61
C HIS A 131 5.81 3.35 14.14
N ASP A 132 6.59 3.72 13.15
CA ASP A 132 6.31 4.90 12.33
C ASP A 132 5.62 4.42 11.05
N GLU A 133 4.68 5.20 10.52
CA GLU A 133 3.93 4.85 9.31
C GLU A 133 3.49 6.08 8.51
N ILE A 134 3.43 5.95 7.18
CA ILE A 134 3.09 7.00 6.24
C ILE A 134 2.14 6.44 5.18
N ASP A 135 0.91 6.94 5.13
CA ASP A 135 -0.18 6.27 4.40
C ASP A 135 -0.74 7.07 3.23
N PHE A 136 -0.93 6.38 2.11
CA PHE A 136 -2.01 6.63 1.18
C PHE A 136 -3.03 5.50 1.27
N GLU A 137 -4.28 5.85 1.53
CA GLU A 137 -5.42 4.94 1.50
C GLU A 137 -6.48 5.51 0.56
N PHE A 138 -6.94 4.69 -0.37
CA PHE A 138 -7.96 5.05 -1.34
C PHE A 138 -9.26 4.36 -0.98
N LEU A 139 -10.19 5.14 -0.44
CA LEU A 139 -11.47 4.65 0.05
C LEU A 139 -12.45 4.58 -1.12
N GLY A 140 -12.87 3.36 -1.45
CA GLY A 140 -13.82 3.12 -2.52
C GLY A 140 -15.21 3.64 -2.22
N ASN A 141 -16.04 3.74 -3.25
CA ASN A 141 -17.36 4.34 -3.16
C ASN A 141 -18.37 3.66 -4.10
N LEU A 142 -19.63 4.06 -4.02
CA LEU A 142 -20.65 3.62 -4.96
C LEU A 142 -20.31 4.07 -6.39
N SER A 143 -20.78 3.32 -7.38
CA SER A 143 -20.60 3.69 -8.80
C SER A 143 -21.07 5.13 -9.05
N GLY A 144 -20.18 5.97 -9.57
CA GLY A 144 -20.47 7.37 -9.89
C GLY A 144 -20.19 8.36 -8.75
N ASP A 145 -20.02 7.89 -7.52
CA ASP A 145 -19.55 8.72 -6.41
C ASP A 145 -18.01 8.80 -6.39
N PRO A 146 -17.42 9.92 -5.95
CA PRO A 146 -15.98 10.11 -5.98
C PRO A 146 -15.25 9.22 -4.96
N TYR A 147 -14.06 8.77 -5.35
CA TYR A 147 -13.07 8.19 -4.43
C TYR A 147 -12.57 9.23 -3.43
N ILE A 148 -12.19 8.77 -2.24
CA ILE A 148 -11.49 9.58 -1.25
C ILE A 148 -10.05 9.12 -1.16
N VAL A 149 -9.10 10.06 -1.28
CA VAL A 149 -7.71 9.87 -0.89
C VAL A 149 -7.58 10.26 0.57
N HIS A 150 -7.18 9.30 1.38
CA HIS A 150 -6.91 9.45 2.79
C HIS A 150 -5.40 9.37 3.00
N THR A 151 -4.83 10.33 3.74
CA THR A 151 -3.43 10.30 4.15
C THR A 151 -3.32 10.30 5.66
N ASN A 152 -2.34 9.60 6.21
CA ASN A 152 -2.07 9.57 7.64
C ASN A 152 -0.57 9.48 7.91
N VAL A 153 -0.17 9.84 9.14
CA VAL A 153 1.22 9.76 9.60
C VAL A 153 1.21 9.27 11.04
N PHE A 154 1.85 8.13 11.28
CA PHE A 154 2.13 7.60 12.60
C PHE A 154 3.57 7.90 13.00
N THR A 155 3.73 8.29 14.26
CA THR A 155 5.02 8.52 14.89
C THR A 155 5.03 7.82 16.23
N GLN A 156 5.96 6.90 16.46
CA GLN A 156 6.08 6.15 17.72
C GLN A 156 4.76 5.47 18.13
N GLY A 157 4.06 4.85 17.17
CA GLY A 157 2.77 4.18 17.35
C GLY A 157 1.57 5.11 17.49
N LYS A 158 1.76 6.43 17.41
CA LYS A 158 0.69 7.42 17.50
C LYS A 158 0.36 7.99 16.13
N GLY A 159 -0.80 7.62 15.58
CA GLY A 159 -1.37 8.19 14.38
C GLY A 159 -2.34 9.33 14.70
N SER A 160 -3.58 9.22 14.20
CA SER A 160 -4.62 10.23 14.35
C SER A 160 -4.35 11.57 13.65
N ARG A 161 -3.72 11.49 12.48
CA ARG A 161 -3.35 12.65 11.65
C ARG A 161 -3.95 12.56 10.26
N GLU A 162 -5.21 12.17 10.19
CA GLU A 162 -5.91 11.89 8.94
C GLU A 162 -6.23 13.20 8.20
N GLN A 163 -5.94 13.23 6.90
CA GLN A 163 -6.45 14.24 5.97
C GLN A 163 -7.07 13.53 4.78
N GLN A 164 -8.22 14.01 4.33
CA GLN A 164 -8.95 13.39 3.23
C GLN A 164 -9.22 14.40 2.12
N PHE A 165 -9.10 13.94 0.88
CA PHE A 165 -9.25 14.74 -0.32
C PHE A 165 -10.08 13.99 -1.37
N TYR A 166 -10.88 14.72 -2.14
CA TYR A 166 -11.27 14.27 -3.47
C TYR A 166 -10.12 14.48 -4.47
N LEU A 167 -10.18 13.78 -5.60
CA LEU A 167 -9.25 13.98 -6.71
C LEU A 167 -9.89 14.84 -7.80
N TRP A 168 -9.06 15.60 -8.53
CA TRP A 168 -9.48 16.40 -9.68
C TRP A 168 -9.62 15.59 -10.98
N PHE A 169 -9.63 14.26 -10.88
CA PHE A 169 -9.79 13.30 -11.96
C PHE A 169 -10.45 12.02 -11.44
N ASP A 170 -10.91 11.15 -12.34
CA ASP A 170 -11.40 9.81 -12.00
C ASP A 170 -10.22 8.81 -11.92
N PRO A 171 -9.80 8.39 -10.71
CA PRO A 171 -8.62 7.54 -10.53
C PRO A 171 -8.83 6.09 -10.99
N THR A 172 -10.02 5.74 -11.48
CA THR A 172 -10.35 4.41 -12.02
C THR A 172 -10.12 4.30 -13.53
N LYS A 173 -9.98 5.44 -14.23
CA LYS A 173 -9.89 5.49 -15.70
C LYS A 173 -8.48 5.32 -16.22
N ASP A 174 -7.50 5.95 -15.58
CA ASP A 174 -6.09 5.84 -15.94
C ASP A 174 -5.20 5.69 -14.71
N PHE A 175 -3.93 5.40 -14.96
CA PHE A 175 -2.90 5.35 -13.95
C PHE A 175 -2.43 6.76 -13.59
N HIS A 176 -2.44 7.06 -12.30
CA HIS A 176 -1.92 8.29 -11.74
C HIS A 176 -0.75 7.97 -10.80
N THR A 177 0.20 8.89 -10.70
CA THR A 177 1.40 8.73 -9.88
C THR A 177 1.13 9.26 -8.48
N TYR A 178 1.30 8.40 -7.48
CA TYR A 178 1.21 8.75 -6.07
C TYR A 178 2.61 8.66 -5.49
N SER A 179 3.05 9.76 -4.90
CA SER A 179 4.43 9.94 -4.46
C SER A 179 4.50 10.27 -2.98
N ILE A 180 5.38 9.56 -2.27
CA ILE A 180 5.81 9.91 -0.92
C ILE A 180 7.28 10.33 -1.01
N LEU A 181 7.54 11.61 -0.76
CA LEU A 181 8.88 12.10 -0.48
C LEU A 181 9.05 12.15 1.03
N TRP A 182 9.92 11.32 1.57
CA TRP A 182 10.24 11.23 2.99
C TRP A 182 11.74 11.47 3.17
N ASN A 183 12.11 12.56 3.83
CA ASN A 183 13.51 12.91 4.09
C ASN A 183 13.66 13.50 5.51
N PRO A 184 14.88 13.82 5.99
CA PRO A 184 15.10 14.33 7.34
C PRO A 184 14.32 15.61 7.68
N GLN A 185 13.86 16.36 6.68
CA GLN A 185 13.21 17.65 6.86
C GLN A 185 11.68 17.56 6.83
N ASN A 186 11.12 16.65 6.04
CA ASN A 186 9.68 16.58 5.80
C ASN A 186 9.21 15.27 5.16
N ILE A 187 7.92 15.04 5.26
CA ILE A 187 7.14 14.12 4.43
C ILE A 187 6.25 14.95 3.52
N ILE A 188 6.29 14.71 2.21
CA ILE A 188 5.42 15.35 1.22
C ILE A 188 4.67 14.26 0.46
N PHE A 189 3.35 14.37 0.47
CA PHE A 189 2.44 13.55 -0.33
C PHE A 189 2.12 14.29 -1.62
N SER A 190 2.26 13.63 -2.77
CA SER A 190 1.92 14.22 -4.06
C SER A 190 1.09 13.29 -4.94
N VAL A 191 0.26 13.89 -5.78
CA VAL A 191 -0.51 13.22 -6.83
C VAL A 191 -0.16 13.87 -8.15
N ASP A 192 0.39 13.08 -9.09
CA ASP A 192 0.93 13.54 -10.38
C ASP A 192 1.88 14.74 -10.25
N GLY A 193 2.74 14.71 -9.23
CA GLY A 193 3.69 15.79 -8.93
C GLY A 193 3.07 17.04 -8.30
N THR A 194 1.76 17.08 -8.08
CA THR A 194 1.09 18.13 -7.30
C THR A 194 1.12 17.76 -5.82
N PRO A 195 1.81 18.52 -4.95
CA PRO A 195 1.81 18.24 -3.53
C PRO A 195 0.43 18.55 -2.93
N ILE A 196 -0.08 17.63 -2.11
CA ILE A 196 -1.39 17.74 -1.47
C ILE A 196 -1.28 17.93 0.04
N ARG A 197 -0.16 17.50 0.64
CA ARG A 197 0.08 17.56 2.08
C ARG A 197 1.57 17.59 2.39
N GLN A 198 1.94 18.36 3.41
CA GLN A 198 3.26 18.33 4.04
C GLN A 198 3.14 17.99 5.52
N PHE A 199 4.05 17.15 6.01
CA PHE A 199 4.29 16.95 7.43
C PHE A 199 5.76 17.26 7.72
N LYS A 200 6.03 18.39 8.37
CA LYS A 200 7.41 18.85 8.65
C LYS A 200 8.03 18.06 9.79
N ASN A 201 9.36 17.91 9.74
CA ASN A 201 10.11 17.52 10.92
C ASN A 201 10.15 18.70 11.90
N LEU A 202 9.46 18.55 13.02
CA LEU A 202 9.33 19.53 14.09
C LEU A 202 9.86 18.98 15.43
N GLU A 203 10.83 18.07 15.37
CA GLU A 203 11.52 17.58 16.56
C GLU A 203 12.16 18.68 17.41
N PRO A 204 12.74 19.77 16.84
CA PRO A 204 13.18 20.91 17.65
C PRO A 204 12.06 21.56 18.48
N ASN A 205 10.80 21.34 18.10
CA ASN A 205 9.60 21.79 18.82
C ASN A 205 8.97 20.68 19.67
N GLY A 206 9.66 19.54 19.86
CA GLY A 206 9.19 18.41 20.68
C GLY A 206 8.15 17.51 20.00
N ILE A 207 7.94 17.66 18.69
CA ILE A 207 7.00 16.83 17.92
C ILE A 207 7.79 15.72 17.23
N ALA A 208 7.43 14.47 17.52
CA ALA A 208 8.09 13.31 16.93
C ALA A 208 7.95 13.28 15.40
N PHE A 209 8.96 12.74 14.73
CA PHE A 209 9.00 12.58 13.27
C PHE A 209 9.62 11.22 12.89
N PRO A 210 9.15 10.54 11.83
CA PRO A 210 9.74 9.29 11.37
C PRO A 210 11.16 9.49 10.85
N LYS A 211 12.19 9.38 11.70
CA LYS A 211 13.59 9.53 11.28
C LYS A 211 14.55 8.44 11.73
N ASN A 212 14.10 7.58 12.65
CA ASN A 212 14.99 6.61 13.30
C ASN A 212 14.62 5.16 12.98
N GLN A 213 13.42 4.91 12.47
CA GLN A 213 12.92 3.57 12.18
C GLN A 213 12.91 3.32 10.67
N PRO A 214 13.72 2.40 10.15
CA PRO A 214 13.63 1.98 8.76
C PRO A 214 12.26 1.37 8.48
N MET A 215 11.66 1.73 7.36
CA MET A 215 10.33 1.28 6.95
C MET A 215 10.40 0.43 5.69
N ARG A 216 9.53 -0.58 5.60
CA ARG A 216 9.23 -1.23 4.32
C ARG A 216 8.04 -0.54 3.67
N ILE A 217 8.01 -0.60 2.36
CA ILE A 217 6.87 -0.17 1.56
C ILE A 217 5.89 -1.33 1.49
N TYR A 218 4.61 -1.06 1.67
CA TYR A 218 3.53 -2.01 1.56
C TYR A 218 2.46 -1.48 0.61
N SER A 219 1.70 -2.40 0.05
CA SER A 219 0.45 -2.07 -0.60
C SER A 219 -0.52 -3.24 -0.46
N SER A 220 -1.79 -2.92 -0.29
CA SER A 220 -2.84 -3.92 -0.07
C SER A 220 -4.18 -3.48 -0.65
N LEU A 221 -5.06 -4.44 -0.87
CA LEU A 221 -6.49 -4.24 -1.16
C LEU A 221 -7.29 -5.11 -0.20
N TRP A 222 -8.13 -4.48 0.61
CA TRP A 222 -8.86 -5.14 1.69
C TRP A 222 -10.24 -4.52 1.93
N ASN A 223 -11.06 -5.20 2.74
CA ASN A 223 -12.40 -4.78 3.10
C ASN A 223 -12.39 -4.02 4.44
N ALA A 224 -12.91 -2.80 4.42
CA ALA A 224 -12.93 -1.88 5.55
C ALA A 224 -14.36 -1.36 5.80
N ASP A 225 -15.32 -2.28 5.77
CA ASP A 225 -16.77 -2.01 5.85
C ASP A 225 -17.17 -1.11 7.02
N ASP A 226 -16.42 -1.14 8.12
CA ASP A 226 -16.75 -0.41 9.34
C ASP A 226 -16.48 1.10 9.24
N TRP A 227 -15.72 1.57 8.25
CA TRP A 227 -15.37 2.99 8.18
C TRP A 227 -15.14 3.56 6.77
N ALA A 228 -14.76 2.76 5.76
CA ALA A 228 -14.23 3.30 4.50
C ALA A 228 -15.22 4.15 3.71
N THR A 229 -16.46 3.69 3.51
CA THR A 229 -17.42 4.41 2.66
C THR A 229 -18.51 5.05 3.51
N ARG A 230 -18.60 6.38 3.43
CA ARG A 230 -19.54 7.21 4.22
C ARG A 230 -19.45 6.92 5.73
N GLY A 231 -18.23 6.80 6.25
CA GLY A 231 -18.00 6.47 7.66
C GLY A 231 -18.52 5.09 8.06
N GLY A 232 -18.52 4.13 7.12
CA GLY A 232 -18.96 2.75 7.35
C GLY A 232 -20.45 2.49 7.14
N GLN A 233 -21.23 3.49 6.69
CA GLN A 233 -22.67 3.32 6.43
C GLN A 233 -22.94 2.47 5.18
N VAL A 234 -22.03 2.48 4.21
CA VAL A 234 -22.16 1.70 2.97
C VAL A 234 -21.17 0.54 3.02
N LYS A 235 -21.70 -0.68 2.88
CA LYS A 235 -20.95 -1.94 2.97
C LYS A 235 -20.57 -2.44 1.58
N THR A 236 -19.59 -3.33 1.54
CA THR A 236 -19.13 -3.96 0.30
C THR A 236 -20.20 -4.86 -0.29
N ASP A 237 -20.58 -4.57 -1.53
CA ASP A 237 -21.42 -5.46 -2.32
C ASP A 237 -20.54 -6.53 -2.99
N TRP A 238 -20.41 -7.67 -2.31
CA TRP A 238 -19.60 -8.80 -2.79
C TRP A 238 -20.10 -9.41 -4.11
N SER A 239 -21.32 -9.09 -4.57
CA SER A 239 -21.78 -9.47 -5.92
C SER A 239 -21.02 -8.75 -7.04
N LYS A 240 -20.29 -7.68 -6.72
CA LYS A 240 -19.46 -6.90 -7.64
C LYS A 240 -18.00 -7.35 -7.67
N ALA A 241 -17.64 -8.36 -6.89
CA ALA A 241 -16.31 -8.96 -6.93
C ALA A 241 -16.03 -9.62 -8.30
N PRO A 242 -14.76 -9.70 -8.74
CA PRO A 242 -13.56 -9.26 -8.03
C PRO A 242 -13.34 -7.73 -8.10
N PHE A 243 -12.81 -7.18 -7.01
CA PHE A 243 -12.30 -5.81 -6.96
C PHE A 243 -10.81 -5.83 -7.34
N THR A 244 -10.41 -5.03 -8.33
CA THR A 244 -9.04 -5.03 -8.86
C THR A 244 -8.46 -3.62 -8.88
N ALA A 245 -7.38 -3.43 -8.12
CA ALA A 245 -6.48 -2.29 -8.25
C ALA A 245 -5.25 -2.69 -9.10
N SER A 246 -4.78 -1.79 -9.95
CA SER A 246 -3.65 -2.06 -10.85
C SER A 246 -2.46 -1.16 -10.51
N TYR A 247 -1.26 -1.72 -10.60
CA TYR A 247 -0.02 -1.04 -10.22
C TYR A 247 1.00 -1.13 -11.35
N ARG A 248 1.77 -0.05 -11.56
CA ARG A 248 2.92 -0.06 -12.47
C ARG A 248 3.95 0.97 -12.05
N ASN A 249 5.11 0.95 -12.73
CA ASN A 249 6.13 2.00 -12.64
C ASN A 249 6.52 2.35 -11.19
N PHE A 250 6.70 1.33 -10.35
CA PHE A 250 7.26 1.52 -9.02
C PHE A 250 8.71 1.99 -9.14
N ASN A 251 9.01 3.10 -8.50
CA ASN A 251 10.32 3.72 -8.48
C ASN A 251 10.65 4.18 -7.07
N ALA A 252 11.80 3.78 -6.55
CA ALA A 252 12.27 4.14 -5.21
C ALA A 252 13.69 4.72 -5.31
N GLN A 253 13.79 6.04 -5.21
CA GLN A 253 15.06 6.73 -4.96
C GLN A 253 15.22 6.86 -3.45
N ALA A 254 15.85 5.88 -2.82
CA ALA A 254 15.78 5.72 -1.37
C ALA A 254 17.09 5.21 -0.76
N CYS A 255 17.29 5.54 0.51
CA CYS A 255 18.40 5.06 1.30
C CYS A 255 18.06 3.68 1.85
N THR A 256 18.52 2.63 1.16
CA THR A 256 18.39 1.25 1.64
C THR A 256 19.07 1.10 3.00
N TRP A 257 18.33 0.55 3.96
CA TRP A 257 18.84 0.22 5.28
C TRP A 257 19.21 -1.27 5.33
N SER A 258 20.46 -1.55 5.70
CA SER A 258 20.94 -2.94 5.82
C SER A 258 22.06 -3.01 6.85
N SER A 259 22.06 -4.06 7.67
CA SER A 259 23.13 -4.32 8.66
C SER A 259 23.41 -3.12 9.60
N GLY A 260 22.35 -2.38 9.98
CA GLY A 260 22.46 -1.23 10.89
C GLY A 260 23.01 0.05 10.24
N ALA A 261 23.17 0.10 8.92
CA ALA A 261 23.69 1.25 8.20
C ALA A 261 22.78 1.67 7.04
N SER A 262 22.74 2.99 6.80
CA SER A 262 22.08 3.59 5.64
C SER A 262 23.05 3.68 4.46
N SER A 263 22.59 3.32 3.26
CA SER A 263 23.38 3.53 2.04
C SER A 263 23.64 5.01 1.72
N CYS A 264 22.85 5.93 2.28
CA CYS A 264 23.05 7.37 2.12
C CYS A 264 24.10 7.99 3.06
N ALA A 265 24.72 7.21 3.95
CA ALA A 265 25.80 7.70 4.81
C ALA A 265 27.12 7.98 4.05
N SER A 266 27.27 7.44 2.83
CA SER A 266 28.42 7.71 1.97
C SER A 266 28.33 9.11 1.36
N SER A 267 29.40 9.90 1.47
CA SER A 267 29.57 11.27 0.94
C SER A 267 29.40 11.41 -0.58
N THR A 268 29.18 10.31 -1.29
CA THR A 268 28.94 10.24 -2.74
C THR A 268 27.46 10.36 -3.13
N ASN A 269 26.52 10.29 -2.18
CA ASN A 269 25.08 10.33 -2.47
C ASN A 269 24.53 11.76 -2.47
N ASN A 270 24.87 12.52 -3.52
CA ASN A 270 24.29 13.84 -3.84
C ASN A 270 22.84 13.72 -4.35
N SER A 271 21.99 13.05 -3.59
CA SER A 271 20.58 12.87 -3.92
C SER A 271 19.79 14.13 -3.61
N SER A 272 19.39 14.88 -4.64
CA SER A 272 18.64 16.14 -4.50
C SER A 272 17.37 16.01 -3.66
N TRP A 273 16.70 14.85 -3.72
CA TRP A 273 15.50 14.55 -2.95
C TRP A 273 15.72 14.53 -1.42
N LEU A 274 16.94 14.24 -0.94
CA LEU A 274 17.23 14.09 0.50
C LEU A 274 17.13 15.43 1.26
N ASN A 275 17.36 16.54 0.56
CA ASN A 275 17.24 17.89 1.11
C ASN A 275 16.12 18.69 0.43
N GLN A 276 15.22 17.99 -0.28
CA GLN A 276 14.13 18.64 -0.99
C GLN A 276 13.07 19.12 0.00
N GLY A 277 12.71 20.39 -0.11
CA GLY A 277 11.57 21.01 0.56
C GLY A 277 10.55 21.51 -0.46
N LEU A 278 9.48 22.12 0.05
CA LEU A 278 8.53 22.84 -0.79
C LEU A 278 9.02 24.26 -1.05
N ASP A 279 9.09 24.63 -2.32
CA ASP A 279 9.20 26.04 -2.73
C ASP A 279 7.87 26.78 -2.53
N THR A 280 7.90 28.10 -2.68
CA THR A 280 6.71 28.96 -2.49
C THR A 280 5.56 28.55 -3.42
N THR A 281 5.86 28.18 -4.66
CA THR A 281 4.87 27.71 -5.64
C THR A 281 4.18 26.44 -5.17
N SER A 282 4.93 25.48 -4.64
CA SER A 282 4.42 24.21 -4.15
C SER A 282 3.59 24.38 -2.88
N GLN A 283 3.97 25.32 -2.00
CA GLN A 283 3.17 25.69 -0.84
C GLN A 283 1.81 26.29 -1.24
N GLN A 284 1.80 27.19 -2.22
CA GLN A 284 0.55 27.74 -2.77
C GLN A 284 -0.31 26.66 -3.43
N ARG A 285 0.31 25.68 -4.10
CA ARG A 285 -0.41 24.52 -4.65
C ARG A 285 -1.10 23.69 -3.57
N ILE A 286 -0.42 23.40 -2.45
CA ILE A 286 -1.05 22.72 -1.31
C ILE A 286 -2.27 23.50 -0.84
N GLN A 287 -2.14 24.81 -0.63
CA GLN A 287 -3.27 25.65 -0.18
C GLN A 287 -4.44 25.61 -1.17
N TRP A 288 -4.14 25.63 -2.47
CA TRP A 288 -5.18 25.50 -3.50
C TRP A 288 -5.84 24.12 -3.47
N VAL A 289 -5.08 23.03 -3.34
CA VAL A 289 -5.63 21.67 -3.21
C VAL A 289 -6.51 21.58 -1.97
N GLN A 290 -6.01 22.05 -0.83
CA GLN A 290 -6.77 22.04 0.42
C GLN A 290 -8.07 22.81 0.32
N LYS A 291 -8.03 24.01 -0.27
CA LYS A 291 -9.22 24.85 -0.45
C LYS A 291 -10.29 24.21 -1.35
N ASN A 292 -9.87 23.50 -2.40
CA ASN A 292 -10.80 23.03 -3.43
C ASN A 292 -11.18 21.54 -3.30
N TYR A 293 -10.36 20.72 -2.65
CA TYR A 293 -10.52 19.26 -2.66
C TYR A 293 -10.44 18.59 -1.29
N MET A 294 -9.97 19.26 -0.24
CA MET A 294 -9.91 18.67 1.10
C MET A 294 -11.31 18.62 1.72
N ILE A 295 -11.66 17.45 2.26
CA ILE A 295 -12.97 17.18 2.88
C ILE A 295 -12.86 16.88 4.37
N TYR A 296 -11.67 16.50 4.84
CA TYR A 296 -11.40 16.30 6.26
C TYR A 296 -9.97 16.71 6.59
N ASN A 297 -9.78 17.37 7.73
CA ASN A 297 -8.49 17.71 8.27
C ASN A 297 -8.51 17.61 9.80
N TYR A 298 -7.73 16.67 10.34
CA TYR A 298 -7.60 16.45 11.78
C TYR A 298 -7.23 17.74 12.55
N CYS A 299 -6.44 18.64 11.95
CA CYS A 299 -6.04 19.92 12.54
C CYS A 299 -7.18 20.91 12.76
N THR A 300 -8.37 20.64 12.23
CA THR A 300 -9.56 21.48 12.38
C THR A 300 -10.72 20.75 13.04
N ASP A 301 -10.53 19.48 13.40
CA ASP A 301 -11.55 18.63 14.00
C ASP A 301 -11.67 18.88 15.51
N LYS A 302 -12.51 19.86 15.86
CA LYS A 302 -12.80 20.22 17.26
C LYS A 302 -13.51 19.11 18.03
N LYS A 303 -14.23 18.21 17.35
CA LYS A 303 -14.92 17.10 18.02
C LYS A 303 -13.92 16.07 18.51
N ARG A 304 -12.91 15.78 17.69
CA ARG A 304 -11.83 14.86 18.04
C ARG A 304 -10.82 15.46 19.01
N PHE A 305 -10.56 16.77 18.89
CA PHE A 305 -9.58 17.49 19.71
C PHE A 305 -10.21 18.64 20.51
N PRO A 306 -11.11 18.35 21.47
CA PRO A 306 -11.83 19.38 22.22
C PRO A 306 -10.93 20.19 23.16
N GLN A 307 -9.75 19.66 23.51
CA GLN A 307 -8.79 20.29 24.44
C GLN A 307 -7.67 21.06 23.73
N GLY A 308 -7.78 21.25 22.41
CA GLY A 308 -6.75 21.89 21.58
C GLY A 308 -6.17 20.95 20.54
N PHE A 309 -5.81 21.52 19.40
CA PHE A 309 -5.30 20.77 18.25
C PHE A 309 -3.87 20.25 18.47
N PRO A 310 -3.47 19.18 17.78
CA PRO A 310 -2.09 18.69 17.81
C PRO A 310 -1.08 19.82 17.50
N PRO A 311 0.04 19.93 18.25
CA PRO A 311 0.95 21.07 18.16
C PRO A 311 1.53 21.32 16.76
N GLU A 312 1.69 20.27 15.94
CA GLU A 312 2.20 20.39 14.57
C GLU A 312 1.27 21.19 13.64
N CYS A 313 -0.02 21.31 13.99
CA CYS A 313 -1.04 21.94 13.15
C CYS A 313 -0.83 23.44 12.96
N SER A 314 -0.08 24.12 13.84
CA SER A 314 0.26 25.54 13.69
C SER A 314 1.46 25.79 12.78
N PHE A 315 2.21 24.73 12.41
CA PHE A 315 3.44 24.82 11.62
C PHE A 315 3.31 24.26 10.21
N ASN A 316 2.39 23.30 10.03
CA ASN A 316 2.09 22.72 8.73
C ASN A 316 1.12 23.61 7.95
N ILE A 317 1.33 23.67 6.64
CA ILE A 317 0.44 24.35 5.68
C ILE A 317 -0.69 23.40 5.33
#